data_AF-A0A9P7YWU8-F1
#
_entry.id   AF-A0A9P7YWU8-F1
#
_cell.length_a   1.000
_cell.length_b   1.000
_cell.length_c   1.000
_cell.angle_alpha   90.00
_cell.angle_beta   90.00
_cell.angle_gamma   90.00
#
_symmetry.space_group_name_H-M   'P 1'
#
loop_
_entity.id
_entity.type
_entity.pdbx_description
1 polymer ?
#
loop_
_entity_poly.entity_id
_entity_poly.type
_entity_poly.pdbx_seq_one_letter_code
_entity_poly.pdbx_strand_id
1 'polypeptide(L)'
;TSAGEAVAIKSDTKCNVLGRATWILEDRYVAGLYAADILICQSACLANSSCLSYSYRDGTPDDENCIFYSGLVDYRNSFVIKDPLSNTRFSAKFPQDGSDFCY
;
A
#
# COMPACT_ATOMS: atom_id res chain seq x y z
N THR A 1 0.19 -1.19 -29.92
CA THR A 1 -0.42 -1.98 -28.84
C THR A 1 0.31 -1.61 -27.57
N SER A 2 -0.33 -0.91 -26.63
CA SER A 2 0.30 -0.36 -25.44
C SER A 2 0.85 -1.46 -24.54
N ALA A 3 2.16 -1.49 -24.35
CA ALA A 3 2.79 -2.22 -23.25
C ALA A 3 2.52 -1.41 -21.97
N GLY A 4 1.96 -2.08 -20.96
CA GLY A 4 1.53 -1.47 -19.72
C GLY A 4 2.58 -0.56 -19.10
N GLU A 5 2.16 0.64 -18.72
CA GLU A 5 2.94 1.56 -17.91
C GLU A 5 3.54 0.79 -16.74
N ALA A 6 4.86 0.84 -16.66
CA ALA A 6 5.63 0.14 -15.66
C ALA A 6 5.12 0.56 -14.28
N VAL A 7 4.56 -0.42 -13.55
CA VAL A 7 4.52 -0.43 -12.09
C VAL A 7 5.84 0.20 -11.62
N ALA A 8 5.81 1.36 -10.96
CA ALA A 8 7.02 1.94 -10.42
C ALA A 8 7.60 0.91 -9.45
N ILE A 9 8.77 0.35 -9.77
CA ILE A 9 9.42 -0.69 -8.98
C ILE A 9 10.59 -0.01 -8.28
N LYS A 10 10.45 0.19 -6.97
CA LYS A 10 11.58 0.49 -6.11
C LYS A 10 11.92 -0.77 -5.30
N SER A 11 12.99 -1.46 -5.68
CA SER A 11 13.55 -2.55 -4.87
C SER A 11 14.44 -1.96 -3.78
N ASP A 12 13.81 -1.48 -2.70
CA ASP A 12 14.50 -1.19 -1.44
C ASP A 12 13.97 -2.16 -0.37
N THR A 13 14.85 -2.74 0.45
CA THR A 13 14.44 -3.66 1.55
C THR A 13 13.58 -2.97 2.62
N LYS A 14 13.35 -1.66 2.51
CA LYS A 14 12.55 -0.83 3.43
C LYS A 14 11.16 -0.43 2.90
N CYS A 15 10.77 -0.97 1.75
CA CYS A 15 9.65 -0.51 0.95
C CYS A 15 8.25 -0.97 1.37
N ASN A 16 8.17 -2.08 2.10
CA ASN A 16 6.93 -2.60 2.65
C ASN A 16 7.08 -2.66 4.17
N VAL A 17 6.18 -1.99 4.89
CA VAL A 17 6.13 -2.08 6.35
C VAL A 17 5.14 -3.18 6.71
N LEU A 18 5.65 -4.27 7.30
CA LEU A 18 4.78 -5.26 7.94
C LEU A 18 4.24 -4.69 9.24
N GLY A 19 2.92 -4.66 9.38
CA GLY A 19 2.34 -4.01 10.54
C GLY A 19 0.83 -3.95 10.60
N ARG A 20 0.37 -3.07 11.47
CA ARG A 20 -1.03 -2.69 11.64
C ARG A 20 -1.17 -1.19 11.49
N ALA A 21 -2.24 -0.74 10.85
CA ALA A 21 -2.57 0.67 10.76
C ALA A 21 -2.77 1.23 12.19
N THR A 22 -2.30 2.45 12.44
CA THR A 22 -2.75 3.19 13.61
C THR A 22 -4.09 3.86 13.34
N TRP A 23 -4.77 4.29 14.39
CA TRP A 23 -6.01 5.07 14.27
C TRP A 23 -5.86 6.31 13.37
N ILE A 24 -4.66 6.91 13.32
CA ILE A 24 -4.39 8.07 12.46
C ILE A 24 -4.41 7.67 10.97
N LEU A 25 -3.96 6.46 10.64
CA LEU A 25 -4.02 5.95 9.27
C LEU A 25 -5.42 5.45 8.92
N GLU A 26 -6.09 4.79 9.86
CA GLU A 26 -7.48 4.32 9.69
C GLU A 26 -8.45 5.48 9.41
N ASP A 27 -8.28 6.63 10.07
CA ASP A 27 -9.06 7.86 9.81
C ASP A 27 -8.89 8.40 8.37
N ARG A 28 -7.86 7.95 7.65
CA ARG A 28 -7.59 8.32 6.26
C ARG A 28 -8.03 7.27 5.25
N TYR A 29 -8.85 6.30 5.65
CA TYR A 29 -9.45 5.32 4.76
C TYR A 29 -10.11 5.98 3.54
N VAL A 30 -9.84 5.43 2.36
CA VAL A 30 -10.41 5.89 1.08
C VAL A 30 -11.37 4.85 0.53
N ALA A 31 -10.90 3.61 0.40
CA ALA A 31 -11.67 2.50 -0.15
C ALA A 31 -10.98 1.17 0.19
N GLY A 32 -11.72 0.08 0.03
CA GLY A 32 -11.25 -1.29 0.17
C GLY A 32 -11.73 -2.12 -1.02
N LEU A 33 -10.94 -3.13 -1.37
CA LEU A 33 -11.30 -4.12 -2.37
C LEU A 33 -10.61 -5.45 -2.11
N TYR A 34 -11.09 -6.48 -2.79
CA TYR A 34 -10.35 -7.74 -2.92
C TYR A 34 -9.32 -7.64 -4.05
N ALA A 35 -8.06 -7.90 -3.74
CA ALA A 35 -6.97 -8.04 -4.69
C ALA A 35 -6.41 -9.48 -4.60
N ALA A 36 -6.22 -10.14 -5.75
CA ALA A 36 -5.68 -11.50 -5.75
C ALA A 36 -4.18 -11.54 -5.37
N ASP A 37 -3.49 -10.42 -5.53
CA ASP A 37 -2.09 -10.23 -5.13
C ASP A 37 -1.81 -8.75 -4.84
N ILE A 38 -0.61 -8.50 -4.28
CA ILE A 38 -0.18 -7.15 -3.92
C ILE A 38 -0.02 -6.21 -5.13
N LEU A 39 0.28 -6.73 -6.33
CA LEU A 39 0.44 -5.92 -7.54
C LEU A 39 -0.90 -5.39 -8.02
N ILE A 40 -1.97 -6.20 -7.92
CA ILE A 40 -3.34 -5.76 -8.19
C ILE A 40 -3.72 -4.65 -7.21
N CYS A 41 -3.46 -4.84 -5.92
CA CYS A 41 -3.72 -3.83 -4.89
C CYS A 41 -3.00 -2.50 -5.20
N GLN A 42 -1.71 -2.59 -5.55
CA GLN A 42 -0.90 -1.46 -5.96
C GLN A 42 -1.46 -0.75 -7.20
N SER A 43 -1.78 -1.50 -8.26
CA SER A 43 -2.31 -0.94 -9.51
C SER A 43 -3.64 -0.21 -9.31
N ALA A 44 -4.50 -0.73 -8.43
CA ALA A 44 -5.77 -0.11 -8.11
C ALA A 44 -5.59 1.17 -7.28
N CYS A 45 -4.63 1.19 -6.35
CA CYS A 45 -4.24 2.41 -5.64
C CYS A 45 -3.59 3.44 -6.58
N LEU A 46 -2.80 3.03 -7.57
CA LEU A 46 -2.27 3.92 -8.61
C LEU A 46 -3.38 4.61 -9.40
N ALA A 47 -4.40 3.85 -9.80
CA ALA A 47 -5.56 4.35 -10.54
C ALA A 47 -6.48 5.26 -9.69
N ASN A 48 -6.36 5.22 -8.36
CA ASN A 48 -7.13 6.05 -7.45
C ASN A 48 -6.36 7.33 -7.07
N SER A 49 -6.83 8.48 -7.53
CA SER A 49 -6.20 9.78 -7.28
C SER A 49 -6.11 10.16 -5.81
N SER A 50 -6.99 9.62 -4.97
CA SER A 50 -7.02 9.87 -3.52
C SER A 50 -6.13 8.91 -2.74
N CYS A 51 -5.61 7.86 -3.38
CA CYS A 51 -4.75 6.89 -2.73
C CYS A 51 -3.29 7.36 -2.70
N LEU A 52 -2.77 7.56 -1.49
CA LEU A 52 -1.38 7.90 -1.21
C LEU A 52 -0.59 6.73 -0.59
N SER A 53 -1.28 5.76 -0.02
CA SER A 53 -0.72 4.50 0.45
C SER A 53 -1.78 3.40 0.42
N TYR A 54 -1.34 2.14 0.42
CA TYR A 54 -2.21 0.99 0.53
C TYR A 54 -1.70 -0.01 1.57
N SER A 55 -2.59 -0.86 2.07
CA SER A 55 -2.24 -2.09 2.78
C SER A 55 -2.76 -3.31 2.03
N TYR A 56 -2.00 -4.40 2.05
CA TYR A 56 -2.38 -5.68 1.47
C TYR A 56 -2.14 -6.80 2.49
N ARG A 57 -3.19 -7.56 2.80
CA ARG A 57 -3.11 -8.73 3.67
C ARG A 57 -3.01 -10.00 2.83
N ASP A 58 -1.88 -10.68 2.93
CA ASP A 58 -1.63 -11.91 2.18
C ASP A 58 -2.38 -13.11 2.79
N GLY A 59 -2.83 -14.04 1.94
CA GLY A 59 -3.42 -15.31 2.36
C GLY A 59 -4.75 -15.23 3.10
N THR A 60 -5.45 -14.08 3.09
CA THR A 60 -6.81 -13.97 3.64
C THR A 60 -7.88 -14.10 2.53
N PRO A 61 -8.96 -14.84 2.75
CA PRO A 61 -10.13 -14.83 1.88
C PRO A 61 -11.07 -13.62 2.15
N ASP A 62 -10.63 -12.62 2.92
CA ASP A 62 -11.43 -11.42 3.20
C ASP A 62 -11.80 -10.67 1.91
N ASP A 63 -13.06 -10.23 1.81
CA ASP A 63 -13.58 -9.44 0.68
C ASP A 63 -12.85 -8.09 0.50
N GLU A 64 -12.12 -7.63 1.53
CA GLU A 64 -11.32 -6.40 1.53
C GLU A 64 -9.92 -6.66 2.10
N ASN A 65 -9.11 -7.43 1.36
CA ASN A 65 -7.71 -7.68 1.71
C ASN A 65 -6.75 -6.57 1.23
N CYS A 66 -7.26 -5.58 0.49
CA CYS A 66 -6.52 -4.44 -0.01
C CYS A 66 -7.24 -3.14 0.39
N ILE A 67 -6.56 -2.28 1.17
CA ILE A 67 -7.13 -1.04 1.71
C ILE A 67 -6.32 0.16 1.25
N PHE A 68 -7.01 1.23 0.83
CA PHE A 68 -6.42 2.48 0.38
C PHE A 68 -6.53 3.56 1.44
N TYR A 69 -5.48 4.37 1.55
CA TYR A 69 -5.43 5.51 2.45
C TYR A 69 -4.98 6.77 1.74
N SER A 70 -5.53 7.90 2.16
CA SER A 70 -5.13 9.25 1.74
C SER A 70 -3.99 9.82 2.61
N GLY A 71 -3.36 8.99 3.44
CA GLY A 71 -2.17 9.33 4.22
C GLY A 71 -0.91 8.72 3.63
N LEU A 72 0.23 9.41 3.75
CA LEU A 72 1.53 8.83 3.43
C LEU A 72 2.00 7.94 4.58
N VAL A 73 2.26 6.67 4.29
CA VAL A 73 2.98 5.77 5.20
C VAL A 73 4.47 5.95 4.94
N ASP A 74 5.12 6.83 5.69
CA ASP A 74 6.59 6.89 5.71
C ASP A 74 7.11 5.90 6.78
N TYR A 75 8.22 5.22 6.50
CA TYR A 75 8.99 4.44 7.48
C TYR A 75 9.36 5.25 8.74
N ARG A 76 9.38 6.59 8.64
CA ARG A 76 9.64 7.51 9.76
C ARG A 76 8.39 7.97 10.51
N ASN A 77 7.19 7.77 9.98
CA ASN A 77 5.96 8.27 10.61
C ASN A 77 5.17 7.13 11.27
N SER A 78 4.63 7.42 12.46
CA SER A 78 3.86 6.52 13.33
C SER A 78 2.48 6.10 12.78
N PHE A 79 2.30 6.02 11.46
CA PHE A 79 1.06 5.60 10.82
C PHE A 79 0.87 4.08 10.82
N VAL A 80 1.97 3.32 10.96
CA VAL A 80 1.95 1.86 11.03
C VAL A 80 2.74 1.40 12.25
N ILE A 81 2.10 0.56 13.07
CA ILE A 81 2.77 -0.18 14.15
C ILE A 81 3.42 -1.40 13.51
N LYS A 82 4.75 -1.48 13.59
CA LYS A 82 5.51 -2.62 13.04
C LYS A 82 5.09 -3.90 13.75
N ASP A 83 4.68 -4.88 12.96
CA ASP A 83 4.20 -6.17 13.43
C ASP A 83 4.54 -7.22 12.37
N PRO A 84 5.67 -7.94 12.50
CA PRO A 84 6.12 -8.90 11.50
C PRO A 84 5.20 -10.13 11.37
N LEU A 85 4.25 -10.32 12.30
CA LEU A 85 3.31 -11.44 12.29
C LEU A 85 1.95 -11.08 11.69
N SER A 86 1.73 -9.81 11.35
CA SER A 86 0.43 -9.29 10.88
C SER A 86 0.01 -9.75 9.48
N ASN A 87 0.93 -10.35 8.70
CA ASN A 87 0.76 -10.67 7.27
C ASN A 87 0.26 -9.50 6.40
N THR A 88 0.30 -8.26 6.93
CA THR A 88 -0.25 -7.07 6.29
C THR A 88 0.91 -6.17 5.91
N ARG A 89 1.07 -5.92 4.61
CA ARG A 89 2.13 -5.10 4.05
C ARG A 89 1.56 -3.74 3.71
N PHE A 90 2.20 -2.69 4.20
CA PHE A 90 1.88 -1.30 3.86
C PHE A 90 2.92 -0.74 2.90
N SER A 91 2.46 -0.07 1.84
CA SER A 91 3.31 0.64 0.87
C SER A 91 2.75 2.03 0.61
N ALA A 92 3.62 3.01 0.36
CA ALA A 92 3.24 4.40 0.11
C ALA A 92 3.81 4.91 -1.20
N LYS A 93 3.17 5.95 -1.75
CA LYS A 93 3.72 6.73 -2.86
C LYS A 93 5.00 7.44 -2.41
N PHE A 94 6.03 7.50 -3.25
CA PHE A 94 7.24 8.31 -3.01
C PHE A 94 7.28 9.55 -3.92
N PRO A 95 6.41 10.56 -3.68
CA PRO A 95 6.34 11.74 -4.54
C PRO A 95 7.64 12.56 -4.59
N GLN A 96 8.56 12.35 -3.65
CA GLN A 96 9.84 13.08 -3.57
C GLN A 96 10.89 12.61 -4.59
N ASP A 97 10.84 11.36 -5.05
CA ASP A 97 11.78 10.84 -6.06
C ASP A 97 11.10 10.47 -7.39
N GLY A 98 9.80 10.78 -7.52
CA GLY A 98 9.01 10.50 -8.71
C GLY A 98 8.66 9.04 -8.91
N SER A 99 8.91 8.18 -7.91
CA SER A 99 8.44 6.80 -7.91
C SER A 99 7.13 6.66 -7.15
N ASP A 100 6.21 5.84 -7.65
CA ASP A 100 4.97 5.57 -6.94
C ASP A 100 5.21 4.58 -5.80
N PHE A 101 5.08 3.28 -6.04
CA PHE A 101 5.12 2.27 -4.97
C PHE A 101 6.35 1.37 -5.08
N CYS A 102 6.47 0.42 -4.16
CA CYS A 102 7.54 -0.55 -4.20
C CYS A 102 7.04 -1.97 -4.48
N TYR A 103 7.88 -2.77 -5.16
CA TYR A 103 7.74 -4.22 -5.27
C TYR A 103 9.07 -4.90 -4.92
#